data_AF-A0A957KPC0-F1
#
_entry.id   AF-A0A957KPC0-F1
#
_cell.length_a   1.000
_cell.length_b   1.000
_cell.length_c   1.000
_cell.angle_alpha   90.00
_cell.angle_beta   90.00
_cell.angle_gamma   90.00
#
_symmetry.space_group_name_H-M   'P 1'
#
loop_
_entity.id
_entity.type
_entity.pdbx_description
1 polymer ?
#
loop_
_entity_poly.entity_id
_entity_poly.type
_entity_poly.pdbx_seq_one_letter_code
_entity_poly.pdbx_strand_id
1 'polypeptide(L)'
;MDAANHLPDPLPQQVRRVAARALATGALRPIPTTLHHVDDGGVRFVVRMLAGHNAKPQPGPAPVASAPHNPFLPYDPDLFVADLAPAHVCLLNKYPVVANHLLVVTRSYASQDELLDADDFAAL
;
A
#
# COMPACT_ATOMS: atom_id res chain seq x y z
N MET A 1 -16.81 0.33 29.16
CA MET A 1 -17.18 1.41 28.22
C MET A 1 -16.25 1.26 27.03
N ASP A 2 -16.54 0.29 26.16
CA ASP A 2 -15.76 0.07 24.94
C ASP A 2 -16.38 0.90 23.83
N ALA A 3 -15.75 2.04 23.54
CA ALA A 3 -15.96 2.73 22.29
C ALA A 3 -15.29 1.90 21.19
N ALA A 4 -15.95 0.81 20.79
CA ALA A 4 -15.67 0.13 19.53
C ALA A 4 -15.84 1.19 18.45
N ASN A 5 -14.70 1.71 17.99
CA ASN A 5 -14.60 2.76 16.99
C ASN A 5 -15.32 2.27 15.73
N HIS A 6 -16.54 2.75 15.51
CA HIS A 6 -17.41 2.30 14.44
C HIS A 6 -16.88 2.90 13.13
N LEU A 7 -15.93 2.21 12.50
CA LEU A 7 -15.58 2.47 11.10
C LEU A 7 -16.89 2.39 10.29
N PRO A 8 -17.29 3.45 9.56
CA PRO A 8 -18.63 3.54 8.96
C PRO A 8 -18.92 2.44 7.93
N ASP A 9 -17.88 1.76 7.44
CA ASP A 9 -17.94 0.59 6.56
C ASP A 9 -16.86 -0.42 6.99
N PRO A 10 -17.04 -1.74 6.80
CA PRO A 10 -15.97 -2.72 6.97
C PRO A 10 -14.75 -2.40 6.10
N LEU A 11 -13.54 -2.67 6.61
CA LEU A 11 -12.28 -2.32 5.93
C LEU A 11 -12.23 -2.73 4.43
N PRO A 12 -12.65 -3.94 4.00
CA PRO A 12 -12.63 -4.30 2.59
C PRO A 12 -13.47 -3.39 1.68
N GLN A 13 -14.57 -2.85 2.20
CA GLN A 13 -15.42 -1.91 1.47
C GLN A 13 -14.76 -0.52 1.38
N GLN A 14 -14.12 -0.08 2.47
CA GLN A 14 -13.34 1.15 2.48
C GLN A 14 -12.20 1.09 1.46
N VAL A 15 -11.45 -0.01 1.44
CA VAL A 15 -10.36 -0.26 0.50
C VAL A 15 -10.84 -0.13 -0.94
N ARG A 16 -11.94 -0.80 -1.31
CA ARG A 16 -12.49 -0.72 -2.67
C ARG A 16 -12.92 0.71 -3.03
N ARG A 17 -13.57 1.42 -2.10
CA ARG A 17 -14.02 2.81 -2.31
C ARG A 17 -12.83 3.75 -2.52
N VAL A 18 -11.83 3.68 -1.65
CA VAL A 18 -10.63 4.51 -1.73
C VAL A 18 -9.83 4.17 -2.98
N ALA A 19 -9.69 2.88 -3.33
CA ALA A 19 -9.00 2.47 -4.56
C ALA A 19 -9.69 3.02 -5.81
N ALA A 20 -11.03 2.95 -5.90
CA ALA A 20 -11.78 3.51 -7.01
C ALA A 20 -11.57 5.03 -7.12
N ARG A 21 -11.62 5.76 -5.99
CA ARG A 21 -11.34 7.21 -5.95
C ARG A 21 -9.91 7.51 -6.39
N ALA A 22 -8.93 6.83 -5.81
CA ALA A 22 -7.51 7.09 -6.04
C ALA A 22 -7.09 6.74 -7.49
N LEU A 23 -7.74 5.76 -8.12
CA LEU A 23 -7.60 5.51 -9.55
C LEU A 23 -8.14 6.70 -10.37
N ALA A 24 -9.33 7.21 -10.02
CA ALA A 24 -9.94 8.33 -10.72
C ALA A 24 -9.14 9.63 -10.59
N THR A 25 -8.45 9.86 -9.47
CA THR A 25 -7.56 11.02 -9.27
C THR A 25 -6.14 10.83 -9.81
N GLY A 26 -5.77 9.60 -10.21
CA GLY A 26 -4.42 9.27 -10.64
C GLY A 26 -3.39 9.17 -9.52
N ALA A 27 -3.85 9.20 -8.25
CA ALA A 27 -3.03 8.93 -7.07
C ALA A 27 -2.59 7.46 -7.03
N LEU A 28 -3.50 6.52 -7.34
CA LEU A 28 -3.20 5.09 -7.49
C LEU A 28 -2.79 4.77 -8.93
N ARG A 29 -1.64 4.13 -9.10
CA ARG A 29 -1.02 3.86 -10.40
C ARG A 29 -0.64 2.38 -10.53
N PRO A 30 -1.60 1.47 -10.78
CA PRO A 30 -1.32 0.04 -10.88
C PRO A 30 -0.27 -0.29 -11.93
N ILE A 31 0.59 -1.25 -11.60
CA ILE A 31 1.58 -1.77 -12.54
C ILE A 31 0.94 -2.96 -13.26
N PRO A 32 0.67 -2.86 -14.58
CA PRO A 32 -0.02 -3.92 -15.30
C PRO A 32 0.89 -5.15 -15.41
N THR A 33 0.35 -6.32 -15.05
CA THR A 33 1.06 -7.60 -15.13
C THR A 33 0.17 -8.68 -15.73
N THR A 34 0.78 -9.64 -16.43
CA THR A 34 0.14 -10.92 -16.77
C THR A 34 0.49 -11.96 -15.71
N LEU A 35 -0.44 -12.86 -15.40
CA LEU A 35 -0.29 -13.88 -14.37
C LEU A 35 -0.15 -15.25 -15.01
N HIS A 36 0.87 -15.99 -14.59
CA HIS A 36 1.18 -17.34 -15.04
C HIS A 36 1.32 -18.25 -13.83
N HIS A 37 0.85 -19.48 -13.95
CA HIS A 37 1.09 -20.51 -12.94
C HIS A 37 2.18 -21.44 -13.44
N VAL A 38 3.15 -21.73 -12.58
CA VAL A 38 4.24 -22.67 -12.86
C VAL A 38 4.24 -23.71 -11.76
N ASP A 39 4.14 -24.98 -12.12
CA ASP A 39 4.22 -26.08 -11.16
C ASP A 39 5.64 -26.68 -11.25
N ASP A 40 6.41 -26.62 -10.16
CA ASP A 40 7.79 -27.14 -10.08
C ASP A 40 8.11 -27.67 -8.68
N GLY A 41 8.79 -28.82 -8.59
CA GLY A 41 9.16 -29.44 -7.31
C GLY A 41 8.00 -29.74 -6.35
N GLY A 42 6.77 -29.90 -6.85
CA GLY A 42 5.57 -30.09 -6.02
C GLY A 42 4.99 -28.78 -5.45
N VAL A 43 5.50 -27.62 -5.90
CA VAL A 43 5.04 -26.29 -5.49
C VAL A 43 4.42 -25.57 -6.69
N ARG A 44 3.28 -24.92 -6.47
CA ARG A 44 2.65 -24.04 -7.46
C ARG A 44 3.09 -22.60 -7.25
N PHE A 45 3.81 -22.05 -8.20
CA PHE A 45 4.25 -20.65 -8.22
C PHE A 45 3.25 -19.78 -8.99
N VAL A 46 3.06 -18.55 -8.50
CA VAL A 46 2.34 -17.49 -9.21
C VAL A 46 3.38 -16.50 -9.74
N VAL A 47 3.60 -16.51 -11.05
CA VAL A 47 4.55 -15.62 -11.72
C VAL A 47 3.80 -14.45 -12.34
N ARG A 48 4.12 -13.23 -11.92
CA ARG A 48 3.59 -12.00 -12.50
C ARG A 48 4.64 -11.34 -13.38
N MET A 49 4.36 -11.24 -14.67
CA MET A 49 5.25 -10.59 -15.64
C MET A 49 4.70 -9.22 -16.02
N LEU A 50 5.55 -8.18 -16.04
CA LEU A 50 5.17 -6.84 -16.49
C LEU A 50 4.55 -6.91 -17.89
N ALA A 51 3.36 -6.33 -18.06
CA ALA A 51 2.71 -6.26 -19.35
C ALA A 51 3.25 -5.06 -20.14
N GLY A 52 3.87 -5.35 -21.29
CA GLY A 52 4.37 -4.37 -22.25
C GLY A 52 5.79 -3.84 -21.99
N HIS A 53 6.33 -3.12 -22.97
CA HIS A 53 7.61 -2.39 -22.89
C HIS A 53 7.43 -1.08 -22.11
N ASN A 54 6.82 -1.12 -20.93
CA ASN A 54 6.68 0.08 -20.13
C ASN A 54 8.06 0.43 -19.58
N ALA A 55 8.61 1.52 -20.13
CA ALA A 55 9.75 2.22 -19.56
C ALA A 55 9.52 2.32 -18.05
N LYS A 56 10.56 2.03 -17.25
CA LYS A 56 10.58 2.37 -15.83
C LYS A 56 9.88 3.71 -15.66
N PRO A 57 8.91 3.87 -14.73
CA PRO A 57 8.23 5.14 -14.54
C PRO A 57 9.30 6.23 -14.52
N GLN A 58 9.28 7.11 -15.51
CA GLN A 58 10.30 8.15 -15.61
C GLN A 58 10.19 8.93 -14.30
N PRO A 59 11.29 9.06 -13.52
CA PRO A 59 11.25 9.95 -12.39
C PRO A 59 10.79 11.31 -12.94
N GLY A 60 9.73 11.86 -12.36
CA GLY A 60 9.41 13.27 -12.58
C GLY A 60 10.65 14.13 -12.27
N PRO A 61 10.69 15.40 -12.69
CA PRO A 61 11.84 16.26 -12.44
C PRO A 61 12.30 16.10 -10.99
N ALA A 62 13.56 15.68 -10.82
CA ALA A 62 14.11 15.41 -9.50
C ALA A 62 13.91 16.68 -8.65
N PRO A 63 13.25 16.58 -7.48
CA PRO A 63 13.19 17.73 -6.59
C PRO A 63 14.62 18.15 -6.28
N VAL A 64 14.89 19.45 -6.46
CA VAL A 64 16.14 20.12 -6.06
C VAL A 64 16.49 19.59 -4.68
N ALA A 65 17.65 18.95 -4.54
CA ALA A 65 18.11 18.20 -3.35
C ALA A 65 17.53 18.72 -2.03
N SER A 66 16.34 18.24 -1.69
CA SER A 66 15.68 18.45 -0.42
C SER A 66 15.88 17.19 0.40
N ALA A 67 15.84 17.34 1.72
CA ALA A 67 16.04 16.27 2.70
C ALA A 67 15.37 14.95 2.30
N PRO A 68 15.90 13.78 2.71
CA PRO A 68 15.31 12.48 2.37
C PRO A 68 13.80 12.48 2.60
N HIS A 69 13.05 12.43 1.50
CA HIS A 69 11.59 12.47 1.52
C HIS A 69 11.08 11.10 1.93
N ASN A 70 10.47 11.00 3.11
CA ASN A 70 9.78 9.80 3.53
C ASN A 70 8.47 9.69 2.73
N PRO A 71 8.31 8.71 1.82
CA PRO A 71 7.10 8.59 0.98
C PRO A 71 5.85 8.26 1.81
N PHE A 72 6.01 7.93 3.09
CA PHE A 72 4.95 7.63 4.02
C PHE A 72 4.55 8.84 4.88
N LEU A 73 5.33 9.93 4.91
CA LEU A 73 5.06 11.09 5.76
C LEU A 73 5.47 12.43 5.08
N PRO A 74 4.53 13.39 4.91
CA PRO A 74 3.08 13.19 5.00
C PRO A 74 2.62 12.25 3.87
N TYR A 75 1.76 11.27 4.20
CA TYR A 75 1.18 10.39 3.18
C TYR A 75 0.14 11.13 2.33
N ASP A 76 -0.06 10.63 1.11
CA ASP A 76 -1.08 11.13 0.18
C ASP A 76 -2.49 10.83 0.74
N PRO A 77 -3.33 11.84 1.01
CA PRO A 77 -4.67 11.64 1.55
C PRO A 77 -5.60 10.89 0.58
N ASP A 78 -5.27 10.86 -0.73
CA ASP A 78 -6.02 10.06 -1.69
C ASP A 78 -5.79 8.55 -1.49
N LEU A 79 -4.65 8.17 -0.92
CA LEU A 79 -4.27 6.78 -0.64
C LEU A 79 -4.63 6.32 0.78
N PHE A 80 -5.08 7.23 1.66
CA PHE A 80 -5.52 6.89 3.02
C PHE A 80 -6.78 6.03 3.00
N VAL A 81 -6.74 4.88 3.69
CA VAL A 81 -7.88 3.97 3.82
C VAL A 81 -8.58 4.15 5.17
N ALA A 82 -7.83 3.95 6.26
CA ALA A 82 -8.36 3.97 7.61
C ALA A 82 -7.23 4.11 8.64
N ASP A 83 -7.59 4.60 9.83
CA ASP A 83 -6.79 4.38 11.03
C ASP A 83 -6.93 2.93 11.50
N LEU A 84 -5.81 2.34 11.95
CA LEU A 84 -5.77 0.99 12.54
C LEU A 84 -5.61 1.10 14.06
N ALA A 85 -4.74 0.28 14.67
CA ALA A 85 -4.26 0.49 16.03
C ALA A 85 -3.64 1.89 16.18
N PRO A 86 -3.56 2.46 17.41
CA PRO A 86 -3.14 3.85 17.61
C PRO A 86 -1.81 4.23 16.94
N ALA A 87 -0.86 3.30 16.85
CA ALA A 87 0.45 3.52 16.25
C ALA A 87 0.48 3.41 14.71
N HIS A 88 -0.59 2.94 14.05
CA HIS A 88 -0.57 2.59 12.63
C HIS A 88 -1.69 3.21 11.81
N VAL A 89 -1.42 3.34 10.52
CA VAL A 89 -2.37 3.77 9.49
C VAL A 89 -2.37 2.78 8.33
N CYS A 90 -3.54 2.59 7.71
CA CYS A 90 -3.72 1.77 6.52
C CYS A 90 -3.74 2.66 5.27
N LEU A 91 -2.81 2.41 4.34
CA LEU A 91 -2.70 3.12 3.06
C LEU A 91 -2.82 2.13 1.90
N LEU A 92 -3.24 2.62 0.72
CA LEU A 92 -3.00 1.90 -0.53
C LEU A 92 -1.54 2.07 -0.95
N ASN A 93 -0.91 0.99 -1.38
CA ASN A 93 0.35 1.09 -2.11
C ASN A 93 0.12 1.86 -3.40
N LYS A 94 0.85 2.97 -3.61
CA LYS A 94 0.72 3.87 -4.76
C LYS A 94 0.90 3.18 -6.11
N TYR A 95 1.76 2.17 -6.19
CA TYR A 95 2.08 1.44 -7.41
C TYR A 95 1.77 -0.06 -7.26
N PRO A 96 0.50 -0.43 -7.10
CA PRO A 96 0.15 -1.79 -6.75
C PRO A 96 0.31 -2.73 -7.96
N VAL A 97 0.97 -3.87 -7.74
CA VAL A 97 1.00 -5.00 -8.70
C VAL A 97 -0.25 -5.87 -8.56
N VAL A 98 -0.82 -5.94 -7.36
CA VAL A 98 -2.05 -6.66 -7.04
C VAL A 98 -3.11 -5.65 -6.64
N ALA A 99 -4.34 -5.81 -7.14
CA ALA A 99 -5.44 -4.92 -6.78
C ALA A 99 -5.62 -4.86 -5.26
N ASN A 100 -5.91 -3.66 -4.74
CA ASN A 100 -6.16 -3.44 -3.32
C ASN A 100 -4.95 -3.78 -2.40
N HIS A 101 -3.72 -3.67 -2.90
CA HIS A 101 -2.51 -3.85 -2.10
C HIS A 101 -2.38 -2.74 -1.06
N LEU A 102 -2.39 -3.12 0.22
CA LEU A 102 -2.33 -2.22 1.36
C LEU A 102 -0.93 -2.16 1.96
N LEU A 103 -0.67 -1.06 2.66
CA LEU A 103 0.47 -0.85 3.52
C LEU A 103 -0.05 -0.54 4.92
N VAL A 104 0.47 -1.25 5.92
CA VAL A 104 0.30 -0.94 7.34
C VAL A 104 1.54 -0.16 7.77
N VAL A 105 1.36 1.11 8.11
CA VAL A 105 2.46 2.07 8.25
C VAL A 105 2.44 2.67 9.65
N THR A 106 3.59 2.72 10.31
CA THR A 106 3.73 3.39 11.61
C THR A 106 3.58 4.90 11.46
N ARG A 107 2.90 5.55 12.42
CA ARG A 107 2.72 7.02 12.43
C ARG A 107 4.01 7.75 12.77
N SER A 108 4.87 7.12 13.56
CA SER A 108 6.22 7.58 13.88
C SER A 108 7.24 6.76 13.09
N TYR A 109 8.40 7.35 12.82
CA TYR A 109 9.48 6.64 12.16
C TYR A 109 9.89 5.40 13.00
N ALA A 110 9.95 4.26 12.34
CA ALA A 110 10.54 3.01 12.84
C ALA A 110 11.44 2.45 11.73
N SER A 111 12.55 1.80 12.10
CA SER A 111 13.44 1.19 11.10
C SER A 111 12.77 -0.03 10.47
N GLN A 112 12.96 -0.25 9.16
CA GLN A 112 12.48 -1.47 8.50
C GLN A 112 13.28 -2.73 8.90
N ASP A 113 14.45 -2.54 9.51
CA ASP A 113 15.29 -3.63 10.02
C ASP A 113 14.89 -4.05 11.46
N GLU A 114 13.97 -3.33 12.10
CA GLU A 114 13.42 -3.70 13.40
C GLU A 114 12.47 -4.91 13.26
N LEU A 115 12.42 -5.73 14.30
CA LEU A 115 11.48 -6.84 14.37
C LEU A 115 10.08 -6.32 14.67
N LEU A 116 9.06 -7.07 14.24
CA LEU A 116 7.67 -6.78 14.58
C LEU A 116 7.45 -6.83 16.09
N ASP A 117 6.74 -5.84 16.62
CA ASP A 117 6.37 -5.76 18.03
C ASP A 117 4.87 -5.99 18.27
N ALA A 118 4.43 -5.85 19.53
CA ALA A 118 3.04 -6.08 19.90
C ALA A 118 2.05 -5.10 19.24
N ASP A 119 2.47 -3.85 18.98
CA ASP A 119 1.64 -2.85 18.34
C ASP A 119 1.45 -3.18 16.85
N ASP A 120 2.48 -3.73 16.19
CA ASP A 120 2.36 -4.23 14.82
C ASP A 120 1.32 -5.36 14.71
N PHE A 121 1.32 -6.31 15.65
CA PHE A 121 0.32 -7.38 15.67
C PHE A 121 -1.09 -6.87 15.98
N ALA A 122 -1.22 -5.83 16.80
CA ALA A 122 -2.51 -5.22 17.09
C ALA A 122 -3.12 -4.51 15.86
N ALA A 123 -2.31 -4.20 14.84
CA ALA A 123 -2.74 -3.55 13.61
C ALA A 123 -3.16 -4.51 12.48
N LEU A 124 -2.98 -5.84 12.64
CA LEU A 124 -3.31 -6.88 11.65
C LEU A 124 -4.72 -7.46 11.85
#